data_AF-A0A6N2DU53-F1
#
_entry.id   AF-A0A6N2DU53-F1
#
_cell.length_a   1.000
_cell.length_b   1.000
_cell.length_c   1.000
_cell.angle_alpha   90.00
_cell.angle_beta   90.00
_cell.angle_gamma   90.00
#
_symmetry.space_group_name_H-M   'P 1'
#
loop_
_entity.id
_entity.type
_entity.pdbx_description
1 polymer ?
#
loop_
_entity_poly.entity_id
_entity_poly.type
_entity_poly.pdbx_seq_one_letter_code
_entity_poly.pdbx_strand_id
1 'polypeptide(L)' 'MQHLDRWVVGAFVAVIGLFGLYLASRADEQIMYLTGLLLFIGSVVFNFVQINQAYSRKKK' A
#
# COMPACT_ATOMS: atom_id res chain seq x y z
N MET A 1 9.35 -6.23 -19.56
CA MET A 1 9.57 -5.10 -18.63
C MET A 1 8.34 -4.76 -17.77
N GLN A 2 7.09 -4.92 -18.27
CA GLN A 2 5.85 -4.62 -17.54
C GLN A 2 5.68 -5.26 -16.13
N HIS A 3 6.29 -6.41 -15.87
CA HIS A 3 6.22 -7.05 -14.54
C HIS A 3 7.13 -6.39 -13.51
N LEU A 4 8.26 -5.83 -13.93
CA LEU A 4 9.21 -5.14 -13.07
C LEU A 4 8.59 -3.85 -12.53
N ASP A 5 7.96 -3.09 -13.42
CA ASP A 5 7.30 -1.81 -13.10
C ASP A 5 6.23 -1.98 -12.03
N ARG A 6 5.42 -3.04 -12.12
CA ARG A 6 4.39 -3.37 -11.13
C ARG A 6 4.96 -3.68 -9.75
N TRP A 7 6.03 -4.47 -9.71
CA TRP A 7 6.67 -4.86 -8.46
C TRP A 7 7.32 -3.67 -7.77
N VAL A 8 7.95 -2.79 -8.54
CA VAL A 8 8.53 -1.53 -8.05
C VAL A 8 7.43 -0.63 -7.48
N VAL A 9 6.32 -0.46 -8.19
CA VAL A 9 5.17 0.34 -7.68
C VAL A 9 4.60 -0.27 -6.40
N GLY A 10 4.42 -1.59 -6.34
CA GLY A 10 3.95 -2.28 -5.12
C GLY A 10 4.88 -2.04 -3.92
N ALA A 11 6.19 -2.14 -4.14
CA ALA A 11 7.21 -1.89 -3.11
C ALA A 11 7.17 -0.44 -2.61
N PHE A 12 7.09 0.55 -3.51
CA PHE A 12 6.95 1.95 -3.12
C PHE A 12 5.67 2.21 -2.33
N VAL A 13 4.54 1.64 -2.76
CA VAL A 13 3.27 1.78 -2.04
C VAL A 13 3.35 1.12 -0.66
N ALA A 14 4.03 -0.02 -0.52
CA ALA A 14 4.25 -0.64 0.79
C ALA A 14 5.07 0.28 1.71
N VAL A 15 6.14 0.90 1.21
CA VAL A 15 6.96 1.86 1.97
C VAL A 15 6.11 3.07 2.40
N ILE A 16 5.33 3.64 1.47
CA ILE A 16 4.42 4.76 1.77
C ILE A 16 3.41 4.37 2.86
N GLY A 17 2.82 3.17 2.76
CA GLY A 17 1.93 2.63 3.77
C GLY A 17 2.57 2.52 5.15
N LEU A 18 3.81 2.00 5.23
CA LEU A 18 4.56 1.90 6.48
C LEU A 18 4.88 3.29 7.07
N PHE A 19 5.20 4.27 6.22
CA PHE A 19 5.36 5.66 6.66
C PHE A 19 4.04 6.24 7.20
N GLY A 20 2.91 5.99 6.55
CA GLY A 20 1.60 6.39 7.05
C GLY A 20 1.29 5.77 8.41
N LEU A 21 1.60 4.48 8.60
CA LEU A 21 1.44 3.79 9.87
C LEU A 21 2.35 4.37 10.96
N TYR A 22 3.60 4.68 10.62
CA TYR A 22 4.54 5.33 11.54
C TYR A 22 4.04 6.72 11.97
N LEU A 23 3.50 7.52 11.03
CA LEU A 23 2.89 8.81 11.35
C LEU A 23 1.66 8.62 12.25
N ALA A 24 0.79 7.66 11.95
CA ALA A 24 -0.36 7.35 12.80
C ALA A 24 0.06 6.92 14.20
N SER A 25 1.14 6.13 14.32
CA SER A 25 1.68 5.68 15.61
C SER A 25 2.25 6.82 16.47
N ARG A 26 2.62 7.95 15.87
CA ARG A 26 3.15 9.14 16.55
C ARG A 26 2.17 10.31 16.57
N ALA A 27 0.92 10.07 16.17
CA ALA A 27 -0.06 11.13 16.05
C ALA A 27 -0.59 11.54 17.43
N ASP A 28 -0.33 12.78 17.82
CA ASP A 28 -0.99 13.41 18.96
C ASP A 28 -2.39 13.93 18.58
N GLU A 29 -2.60 14.23 17.29
CA GLU A 29 -3.87 14.70 16.75
C GLU A 29 -4.67 13.58 16.06
N GLN A 30 -5.98 13.55 16.34
CA GLN A 30 -6.90 12.54 15.80
C GLN A 30 -6.91 12.50 14.27
N ILE A 31 -6.81 13.65 13.60
CA ILE A 31 -6.81 13.73 12.14
C ILE A 31 -5.56 13.03 11.57
N MET A 32 -4.39 13.31 12.14
CA MET A 32 -3.13 12.70 11.72
C MET A 32 -3.14 11.18 11.92
N TYR A 33 -3.73 10.70 13.02
CA TYR A 33 -3.94 9.27 13.28
C TYR A 33 -4.80 8.63 12.19
N LEU A 34 -5.98 9.19 11.91
CA LEU A 34 -6.91 8.66 10.92
C LEU A 34 -6.32 8.68 9.50
N THR A 35 -5.65 9.77 9.12
CA THR A 35 -5.03 9.89 7.79
C THR A 35 -3.93 8.85 7.60
N GLY A 36 -3.02 8.71 8.58
CA GLY A 36 -1.94 7.72 8.50
C GLY A 36 -2.47 6.28 8.46
N LEU A 37 -3.51 5.99 9.25
CA LEU A 37 -4.16 4.68 9.28
C LEU A 37 -4.86 4.36 7.94
N LEU A 38 -5.62 5.30 7.38
CA LEU A 38 -6.28 5.12 6.08
C LEU A 38 -5.26 4.90 4.95
N LEU A 39 -4.15 5.64 4.99
CA LEU A 39 -3.07 5.51 4.01
C LEU A 39 -2.40 4.13 4.09
N PHE A 40 -2.18 3.61 5.31
CA PHE A 40 -1.68 2.24 5.51
C PHE A 40 -2.65 1.19 4.97
N ILE A 41 -3.93 1.26 5.37
CA ILE A 41 -4.97 0.33 4.92
C ILE A 41 -5.09 0.34 3.39
N GLY A 42 -5.15 1.53 2.78
CA GLY A 42 -5.20 1.68 1.33
C GLY A 42 -4.00 1.06 0.62
N SER A 43 -2.81 1.21 1.19
CA SER A 43 -1.57 0.63 0.66
C SER A 43 -1.58 -0.91 0.70
N VAL A 44 -2.10 -1.50 1.79
CA VAL A 44 -2.27 -2.95 1.91
C VAL A 44 -3.29 -3.45 0.88
N VAL A 45 -4.47 -2.85 0.82
CA VAL A 45 -5.53 -3.25 -0.13
C VAL A 45 -5.03 -3.15 -1.57
N PHE A 46 -4.36 -2.06 -1.92
CA PHE A 46 -3.80 -1.85 -3.25
C PHE A 46 -2.78 -2.95 -3.63
N ASN A 47 -1.88 -3.31 -2.72
CA ASN A 47 -0.93 -4.39 -2.96
C ASN A 47 -1.62 -5.75 -3.17
N PHE A 48 -2.64 -6.07 -2.36
CA PHE A 48 -3.44 -7.28 -2.56
C PHE A 48 -4.17 -7.28 -3.91
N VAL A 49 -4.72 -6.14 -4.33
CA VAL A 49 -5.35 -6.00 -5.65
C VAL A 49 -4.33 -6.24 -6.77
N GLN A 50 -3.12 -5.69 -6.66
CA GLN A 50 -2.06 -5.94 -7.64
C GLN A 50 -1.70 -7.42 -7.73
N ILE A 51 -1.53 -8.09 -6.59
CA ILE A 51 -1.24 -9.53 -6.52
C ILE A 51 -2.37 -10.33 -7.17
N ASN A 52 -3.63 -10.06 -6.82
CA ASN A 52 -4.78 -10.76 -7.39
C ASN A 52 -4.89 -10.55 -8.91
N GLN A 53 -4.64 -9.34 -9.40
CA GLN A 53 -4.65 -9.07 -10.84
C GLN A 53 -3.50 -9.77 -11.56
N ALA A 54 -2.31 -9.84 -10.96
CA ALA A 54 -1.19 -10.59 -11.53
C ALA A 54 -1.51 -12.09 -11.61
N TYR A 55 -2.12 -12.66 -10.57
CA TYR A 55 -2.52 -14.06 -10.53
C TYR A 55 -3.65 -14.37 -11.52
N SER A 56 -4.68 -13.53 -11.56
CA SER A 56 -5.83 -13.69 -12.47
C SER A 56 -5.41 -13.60 -13.94
N ARG A 57 -4.44 -12.74 -14.28
CA ARG A 57 -3.86 -12.67 -15.64
C ARG A 57 -3.06 -13.91 -16.02
N LYS A 58 -2.48 -14.63 -15.04
CA LYS A 58 -1.72 -15.88 -15.28
C LYS A 58 -2.63 -17.10 -15.51
N LYS A 59 -3.91 -17.01 -15.10
CA LYS A 59 -4.88 -18.12 -15.19
C LYS A 59 -5.71 -18.11 -16.48
N LYS A 60 -5.60 -17.05 -17.29
CA LYS A 60 -6.12 -16.97 -18.67
C LYS A 60 -5.01 -17.30 -19.65
#